data_AF-A0A7X7P3S7-F1
#
_entry.id   AF-A0A7X7P3S7-F1
#
_cell.length_a   1.000
_cell.length_b   1.000
_cell.length_c   1.000
_cell.angle_alpha   90.00
_cell.angle_beta   90.00
_cell.angle_gamma   90.00
#
_symmetry.space_group_name_H-M   'P 1'
#
loop_
_entity.id
_entity.type
_entity.pdbx_description
1 polymer ?
#
loop_
_entity_poly.entity_id
_entity_poly.type
_entity_poly.pdbx_seq_one_letter_code
_entity_poly.pdbx_strand_id
1 'polypeptide(L)'
;MSTMKYCILSYIFFATLLTMIIPSIAEETTVLINQVVEELTVKGNWKSKQAVSNLYKVLQHSPDQEERLTAKILLAQYLGDHAAELPEVERARMRQLCSEVAQESPNSWQGQVAQFNLVAERGFSGNYSEQVISAQQALKTIDFELFEAAQAPAARAIHQAYGGKSHVLREAMKLMLANALCEEGRLAEAEQVYATIQDREYALIIQQRIDLAKKAIQRRIPASGHEIR
;
A
#
# COMPACT_ATOMS: atom_id res chain seq x y z
N MET A 1 26.24 46.15 -25.04
CA MET A 1 24.78 46.10 -25.31
C MET A 1 24.32 44.87 -26.11
N SER A 2 25.17 44.15 -26.86
CA SER A 2 24.71 42.97 -27.61
C SER A 2 24.56 41.71 -26.75
N THR A 3 25.46 41.46 -25.79
CA THR A 3 25.42 40.29 -24.88
C THR A 3 24.14 40.16 -24.06
N MET A 4 23.62 41.27 -23.51
CA MET A 4 22.37 41.28 -22.73
C MET A 4 21.14 40.92 -23.60
N LYS A 5 21.12 41.29 -24.89
CA LYS A 5 20.05 40.93 -25.82
C LYS A 5 20.07 39.45 -26.17
N TYR A 6 21.24 38.84 -26.33
CA TYR A 6 21.37 37.40 -26.59
C TYR A 6 20.93 36.56 -25.38
N CYS A 7 21.22 37.00 -24.15
CA CYS A 7 20.74 36.32 -22.93
C CYS A 7 19.21 36.38 -22.80
N ILE A 8 18.57 37.50 -23.15
CA ILE A 8 17.10 37.63 -23.10
C ILE A 8 16.43 36.79 -24.20
N LEU A 9 16.97 36.80 -25.42
CA LEU A 9 16.45 36.00 -26.53
C LEU A 9 16.59 34.49 -26.29
N SER A 10 17.71 34.05 -25.71
CA SER A 10 17.90 32.65 -25.33
C SER A 10 16.95 32.25 -24.19
N TYR A 11 16.77 33.10 -23.17
CA TYR A 11 15.81 32.83 -22.09
C TYR A 11 14.37 32.72 -22.60
N ILE A 12 13.95 33.62 -23.49
CA ILE A 12 12.61 33.57 -24.10
C ILE A 12 12.44 32.31 -24.94
N PHE A 13 13.45 31.92 -25.72
CA PHE A 13 13.42 30.70 -26.53
C PHE A 13 13.34 29.43 -25.66
N PHE A 14 14.14 29.34 -24.59
CA PHE A 14 14.07 28.22 -23.66
C PHE A 14 12.73 28.19 -22.92
N ALA A 15 12.21 29.35 -22.50
CA ALA A 15 10.91 29.43 -21.84
C ALA A 15 9.77 28.99 -22.77
N THR A 16 9.76 29.42 -24.05
CA THR A 16 8.73 28.98 -25.00
C THR A 16 8.86 27.50 -25.34
N LEU A 17 10.08 26.98 -25.49
CA LEU A 17 10.31 25.55 -25.70
C LEU A 17 9.82 24.72 -24.49
N LEU A 18 10.11 25.16 -23.27
CA LEU A 18 9.59 24.57 -22.02
C LEU A 18 8.06 24.60 -21.98
N THR A 19 7.42 25.71 -22.37
CA THR A 19 5.96 25.82 -22.38
C THR A 19 5.28 24.94 -23.44
N MET A 20 6.00 24.50 -24.47
CA MET A 20 5.45 23.57 -25.47
C MET A 20 5.73 22.10 -25.11
N ILE A 21 6.89 21.82 -24.54
CA ILE A 21 7.30 20.45 -24.20
C ILE A 21 6.57 19.94 -22.95
N ILE A 22 6.43 20.77 -21.90
CA ILE A 22 5.81 20.33 -20.65
C ILE A 22 4.35 19.87 -20.85
N PRO A 23 3.46 20.60 -21.55
CA PRO A 23 2.09 20.16 -21.78
C PRO A 23 2.03 18.89 -22.63
N SER A 24 2.89 18.76 -23.65
CA SER A 24 2.93 17.54 -24.48
C SER A 24 3.34 16.30 -23.69
N ILE A 25 4.31 16.42 -22.78
CA ILE A 25 4.72 15.32 -21.90
C ILE A 25 3.63 15.02 -20.85
N ALA A 26 2.98 16.04 -20.31
CA ALA A 26 1.86 15.88 -19.39
C ALA A 26 0.71 15.10 -20.07
N GLU A 27 0.29 15.51 -21.27
CA GLU A 27 -0.74 14.81 -22.04
C GLU A 27 -0.37 13.34 -22.33
N GLU A 28 0.89 13.07 -22.71
CA GLU A 28 1.37 11.71 -22.95
C GLU A 28 1.32 10.85 -21.68
N THR A 29 1.77 11.38 -20.55
CA THR A 29 1.80 10.64 -19.28
C THR A 29 0.41 10.41 -18.67
N THR A 30 -0.52 11.35 -18.83
CA THR A 30 -1.95 11.14 -18.49
C THR A 30 -2.57 10.00 -19.31
N VAL A 31 -2.28 9.94 -20.62
CA VAL A 31 -2.76 8.85 -21.48
C VAL A 31 -2.22 7.50 -21.01
N LEU A 32 -0.94 7.43 -20.65
CA LEU A 32 -0.33 6.22 -20.12
C LEU A 32 -0.98 5.77 -18.81
N ILE A 33 -1.31 6.69 -17.89
CA ILE A 33 -2.04 6.36 -16.65
C ILE A 33 -3.42 5.78 -16.96
N ASN A 34 -4.17 6.42 -17.87
CA ASN A 34 -5.50 5.94 -18.23
C ASN A 34 -5.46 4.55 -18.87
N GLN A 35 -4.45 4.27 -19.72
CA GLN A 35 -4.22 2.94 -20.28
C GLN A 35 -3.88 1.92 -19.19
N VAL A 36 -3.03 2.29 -18.23
CA VAL A 36 -2.69 1.42 -17.09
C VAL A 36 -3.93 1.12 -16.26
N VAL A 37 -4.74 2.13 -15.93
CA VAL A 37 -6.01 1.93 -15.23
C VAL A 37 -6.90 1.00 -16.04
N GLU A 38 -7.13 1.24 -17.32
CA GLU A 38 -7.96 0.36 -18.13
C GLU A 38 -7.46 -1.10 -18.12
N GLU A 39 -6.15 -1.32 -18.29
CA GLU A 39 -5.55 -2.65 -18.28
C GLU A 39 -5.64 -3.35 -16.93
N LEU A 40 -5.34 -2.64 -15.84
CA LEU A 40 -5.32 -3.24 -14.50
C LEU A 40 -6.74 -3.50 -13.99
N THR A 41 -7.72 -2.71 -14.40
CA THR A 41 -8.98 -2.56 -13.65
C THR A 41 -10.17 -3.04 -14.45
N VAL A 42 -10.23 -2.73 -15.75
CA VAL A 42 -11.29 -3.23 -16.64
C VAL A 42 -10.96 -4.65 -17.08
N LYS A 43 -9.69 -4.92 -17.39
CA LYS A 43 -9.25 -6.26 -17.85
C LYS A 43 -8.80 -7.16 -16.70
N GLY A 44 -8.72 -6.62 -15.47
CA GLY A 44 -8.24 -7.34 -14.29
C GLY A 44 -6.82 -7.88 -14.44
N ASN A 45 -6.04 -7.35 -15.39
CA ASN A 45 -4.76 -7.93 -15.79
C ASN A 45 -3.62 -7.30 -15.00
N TRP A 46 -3.61 -7.57 -13.70
CA TRP A 46 -2.50 -7.22 -12.81
C TRP A 46 -1.17 -7.88 -13.19
N LYS A 47 -1.13 -8.70 -14.25
CA LYS A 47 0.08 -9.34 -14.81
C LYS A 47 0.64 -8.62 -16.05
N SER A 48 0.05 -7.50 -16.48
CA SER A 48 0.47 -6.80 -17.71
C SER A 48 1.88 -6.18 -17.58
N LYS A 49 2.87 -6.77 -18.28
CA LYS A 49 4.22 -6.19 -18.43
C LYS A 49 4.18 -4.81 -19.10
N GLN A 50 3.20 -4.58 -19.97
CA GLN A 50 3.01 -3.29 -20.64
C GLN A 50 2.55 -2.22 -19.64
N ALA A 51 1.60 -2.54 -18.76
CA ALA A 51 1.15 -1.64 -17.70
C ALA A 51 2.32 -1.24 -16.79
N VAL A 52 3.16 -2.21 -16.39
CA VAL A 52 4.37 -1.93 -15.59
C VAL A 52 5.35 -1.03 -16.33
N SER A 53 5.60 -1.29 -17.62
CA SER A 53 6.48 -0.43 -18.44
C SER A 53 5.93 1.00 -18.55
N ASN A 54 4.63 1.16 -18.72
CA ASN A 54 3.97 2.46 -18.77
C ASN A 54 4.07 3.20 -17.43
N LEU A 55 3.90 2.50 -16.30
CA LEU A 55 4.09 3.08 -14.97
C LEU A 55 5.51 3.62 -14.77
N TYR A 56 6.54 2.87 -15.22
CA TYR A 56 7.91 3.36 -15.16
C TYR A 56 8.15 4.61 -16.02
N LYS A 57 7.54 4.69 -17.21
CA LYS A 57 7.61 5.91 -18.06
C LYS A 57 6.96 7.10 -17.37
N VAL A 58 5.79 6.92 -16.76
CA VAL A 58 5.11 7.98 -15.99
C VAL A 58 6.01 8.47 -14.84
N LEU A 59 6.63 7.55 -14.09
CA LEU A 59 7.55 7.93 -13.00
C LEU A 59 8.78 8.72 -13.49
N GLN A 60 9.28 8.43 -14.68
CA GLN A 60 10.45 9.10 -15.25
C GLN A 60 10.14 10.46 -15.89
N HIS A 61 8.94 10.62 -16.44
CA HIS A 61 8.65 11.74 -17.34
C HIS A 61 7.51 12.63 -16.89
N SER A 62 6.58 12.18 -16.04
CA SER A 62 5.43 13.00 -15.67
C SER A 62 5.87 14.22 -14.83
N PRO A 63 5.51 15.45 -15.25
CA PRO A 63 5.73 16.65 -14.46
C PRO A 63 4.74 16.78 -13.30
N ASP A 64 3.60 16.06 -13.34
CA ASP A 64 2.56 16.11 -12.33
C ASP A 64 2.89 15.20 -11.13
N GLN A 65 2.84 15.76 -9.94
CA GLN A 65 3.06 15.03 -8.70
C GLN A 65 1.98 13.99 -8.44
N GLU A 66 0.71 14.30 -8.70
CA GLU A 66 -0.40 13.38 -8.46
C GLU A 66 -0.28 12.13 -9.34
N GLU A 67 0.12 12.33 -10.60
CA GLU A 67 0.39 11.25 -11.55
C GLU A 67 1.56 10.37 -11.11
N ARG A 68 2.68 10.98 -10.67
CA ARG A 68 3.82 10.23 -10.14
C ARG A 68 3.44 9.43 -8.89
N LEU A 69 2.73 10.02 -7.94
CA LEU A 69 2.26 9.33 -6.73
C LEU A 69 1.32 8.17 -7.08
N THR A 70 0.41 8.38 -8.01
CA THR A 70 -0.51 7.35 -8.51
C THR A 70 0.25 6.20 -9.16
N ALA A 71 1.26 6.50 -9.98
CA ALA A 71 2.09 5.49 -10.61
C ALA A 71 2.91 4.69 -9.59
N LYS A 72 3.46 5.35 -8.55
CA LYS A 72 4.17 4.65 -7.45
C LYS A 72 3.27 3.63 -6.76
N ILE A 73 2.03 3.99 -6.46
CA ILE A 73 1.10 3.09 -5.75
C ILE A 73 0.59 1.97 -6.63
N LEU A 74 0.26 2.22 -7.89
CA LEU A 74 -0.12 1.15 -8.82
C LEU A 74 1.03 0.16 -9.04
N LEU A 75 2.26 0.66 -9.12
CA LEU A 75 3.44 -0.20 -9.22
C LEU A 75 3.69 -0.98 -7.93
N ALA A 76 3.52 -0.36 -6.76
CA ALA A 76 3.63 -1.05 -5.48
C ALA A 76 2.57 -2.16 -5.34
N GLN A 77 1.34 -1.91 -5.77
CA GLN A 77 0.27 -2.92 -5.79
C GLN A 77 0.64 -4.11 -6.68
N TYR A 78 1.12 -3.83 -7.90
CA TYR A 78 1.62 -4.87 -8.81
C TYR A 78 2.70 -5.73 -8.14
N LEU A 79 3.71 -5.11 -7.53
CA LEU A 79 4.81 -5.81 -6.87
C LEU A 79 4.33 -6.64 -5.67
N GLY A 80 3.35 -6.14 -4.91
CA GLY A 80 2.74 -6.86 -3.78
C GLY A 80 2.00 -8.12 -4.22
N ASP A 81 1.14 -8.00 -5.24
CA ASP A 81 0.35 -9.13 -5.76
C ASP A 81 1.23 -10.23 -6.38
N HIS A 82 2.45 -9.87 -6.82
CA HIS A 82 3.42 -10.79 -7.43
C HIS A 82 4.60 -11.11 -6.51
N ALA A 83 4.56 -10.71 -5.24
CA ALA A 83 5.71 -10.81 -4.34
C ALA A 83 6.28 -12.25 -4.27
N ALA A 84 5.43 -13.28 -4.32
CA ALA A 84 5.86 -14.67 -4.30
C ALA A 84 6.65 -15.10 -5.55
N GLU A 85 6.46 -14.43 -6.69
CA GLU A 85 7.09 -14.73 -7.98
C GLU A 85 8.32 -13.84 -8.25
N LEU A 86 8.54 -12.80 -7.43
CA LEU A 86 9.52 -11.76 -7.67
C LEU A 86 10.82 -11.91 -6.84
N PRO A 87 11.97 -11.47 -7.39
CA PRO A 87 13.22 -11.37 -6.64
C PRO A 87 13.08 -10.47 -5.39
N GLU A 88 13.90 -10.71 -4.37
CA GLU A 88 13.90 -9.92 -3.14
C GLU A 88 14.11 -8.42 -3.36
N VAL A 89 14.90 -8.04 -4.36
CA VAL A 89 15.12 -6.64 -4.74
C VAL A 89 13.82 -5.95 -5.19
N GLU A 90 13.01 -6.65 -6.00
CA GLU A 90 11.71 -6.14 -6.46
C GLU A 90 10.67 -6.13 -5.32
N ARG A 91 10.73 -7.10 -4.40
CA ARG A 91 9.92 -7.07 -3.18
C ARG A 91 10.27 -5.88 -2.29
N ALA A 92 11.56 -5.60 -2.09
CA ALA A 92 12.01 -4.43 -1.34
C ALA A 92 11.59 -3.11 -2.01
N ARG A 93 11.46 -3.10 -3.34
CA ARG A 93 11.00 -1.95 -4.11
C ARG A 93 9.55 -1.56 -3.78
N MET A 94 8.66 -2.53 -3.54
CA MET A 94 7.30 -2.25 -3.07
C MET A 94 7.32 -1.41 -1.78
N ARG A 95 8.09 -1.86 -0.77
CA ARG A 95 8.19 -1.17 0.52
C ARG A 95 8.75 0.25 0.35
N GLN A 96 9.76 0.41 -0.50
CA GLN A 96 10.33 1.71 -0.80
C GLN A 96 9.28 2.65 -1.39
N LEU A 97 8.56 2.23 -2.44
CA LEU A 97 7.54 3.04 -3.11
C LEU A 97 6.43 3.46 -2.14
N CYS A 98 5.91 2.53 -1.33
CA CYS A 98 4.90 2.87 -0.33
C CYS A 98 5.44 3.83 0.74
N SER A 99 6.68 3.65 1.19
CA SER A 99 7.30 4.54 2.18
C SER A 99 7.45 5.97 1.65
N GLU A 100 7.91 6.11 0.41
CA GLU A 100 8.03 7.42 -0.25
C GLU A 100 6.67 8.11 -0.36
N VAL A 101 5.63 7.39 -0.83
CA VAL A 101 4.29 7.98 -0.99
C VAL A 101 3.66 8.37 0.34
N ALA A 102 3.78 7.51 1.37
CA ALA A 102 3.25 7.80 2.70
C ALA A 102 3.93 9.01 3.36
N GLN A 103 5.20 9.26 3.05
CA GLN A 103 5.94 10.42 3.55
C GLN A 103 5.63 11.70 2.74
N GLU A 104 5.53 11.57 1.42
CA GLU A 104 5.33 12.69 0.50
C GLU A 104 3.90 13.25 0.57
N SER A 105 2.90 12.38 0.72
CA SER A 105 1.48 12.77 0.72
C SER A 105 0.64 11.90 1.66
N PRO A 106 0.85 11.96 2.99
CA PRO A 106 0.20 11.07 3.95
C PRO A 106 -1.33 11.14 3.96
N ASN A 107 -1.89 12.30 3.59
CA ASN A 107 -3.32 12.58 3.65
C ASN A 107 -4.04 12.42 2.30
N SER A 108 -3.33 12.11 1.21
CA SER A 108 -3.98 11.78 -0.05
C SER A 108 -4.42 10.32 -0.08
N TRP A 109 -5.34 9.96 -0.96
CA TRP A 109 -5.77 8.57 -1.12
C TRP A 109 -4.58 7.66 -1.43
N GLN A 110 -3.58 8.13 -2.21
CA GLN A 110 -2.34 7.39 -2.45
C GLN A 110 -1.57 7.12 -1.16
N GLY A 111 -1.43 8.14 -0.30
CA GLY A 111 -0.80 8.00 1.02
C GLY A 111 -1.51 7.02 1.94
N GLN A 112 -2.85 7.03 1.93
CA GLN A 112 -3.63 6.10 2.72
C GLN A 112 -3.47 4.65 2.22
N VAL A 113 -3.49 4.42 0.89
CA VAL A 113 -3.18 3.10 0.30
C VAL A 113 -1.76 2.66 0.69
N ALA A 114 -0.80 3.58 0.62
CA ALA A 114 0.59 3.30 0.96
C ALA A 114 0.75 2.82 2.41
N GLN A 115 0.11 3.52 3.35
CA GLN A 115 0.11 3.15 4.77
C GLN A 115 -0.50 1.76 5.00
N PHE A 116 -1.61 1.46 4.32
CA PHE A 116 -2.23 0.13 4.39
C PHE A 116 -1.26 -0.96 3.90
N ASN A 117 -0.65 -0.75 2.72
CA ASN A 117 0.27 -1.72 2.11
C ASN A 117 1.54 -1.95 2.92
N LEU A 118 2.05 -0.92 3.62
CA LEU A 118 3.21 -1.08 4.52
C LEU A 118 2.91 -1.96 5.75
N VAL A 119 1.66 -2.03 6.19
CA VAL A 119 1.27 -2.95 7.27
C VAL A 119 1.16 -4.38 6.76
N ALA A 120 0.54 -4.56 5.59
CA ALA A 120 0.40 -5.87 4.95
C ALA A 120 1.76 -6.51 4.64
N GLU A 121 2.71 -5.72 4.10
CA GLU A 121 4.04 -6.19 3.74
C GLU A 121 4.82 -6.74 4.95
N ARG A 122 4.76 -6.06 6.11
CA ARG A 122 5.46 -6.51 7.32
C ARG A 122 4.99 -7.87 7.81
N GLY A 123 3.72 -8.23 7.56
CA GLY A 123 3.21 -9.56 7.86
C GLY A 123 3.92 -10.67 7.09
N PHE A 124 4.32 -10.40 5.84
CA PHE A 124 5.10 -11.36 5.05
C PHE A 124 6.57 -11.44 5.49
N SER A 125 7.12 -10.38 6.06
CA SER A 125 8.51 -10.35 6.54
C SER A 125 8.76 -11.16 7.81
N GLY A 126 7.71 -11.50 8.56
CA GLY A 126 7.81 -12.16 9.87
C GLY A 126 8.22 -11.24 11.02
N ASN A 127 8.38 -9.92 10.78
CA ASN A 127 8.64 -8.93 11.83
C ASN A 127 7.32 -8.45 12.46
N TYR A 128 6.74 -9.31 13.29
CA TYR A 128 5.41 -9.06 13.87
C TYR A 128 5.40 -7.91 14.88
N SER A 129 6.48 -7.71 15.64
CA SER A 129 6.67 -6.55 16.52
C SER A 129 6.46 -5.21 15.79
N GLU A 130 7.14 -5.01 14.65
CA GLU A 130 6.93 -3.80 13.84
C GLU A 130 5.55 -3.75 13.19
N GLN A 131 5.02 -4.91 12.78
CA GLN A 131 3.68 -4.98 12.21
C GLN A 131 2.62 -4.53 13.21
N VAL A 132 2.72 -4.92 14.49
CA VAL A 132 1.81 -4.47 15.55
C VAL A 132 1.83 -2.96 15.68
N ILE A 133 3.02 -2.36 15.82
CA ILE A 133 3.18 -0.90 15.95
C ILE A 133 2.56 -0.19 14.74
N SER A 134 2.86 -0.68 13.55
CA SER A 134 2.43 -0.07 12.30
C SER A 134 0.92 -0.21 12.08
N ALA A 135 0.34 -1.36 12.40
CA ALA A 135 -1.10 -1.60 12.30
C ALA A 135 -1.88 -0.76 13.32
N GLN A 136 -1.39 -0.64 14.55
CA GLN A 136 -1.98 0.23 15.57
C GLN A 136 -1.94 1.71 15.16
N GLN A 137 -0.84 2.15 14.55
CA GLN A 137 -0.74 3.50 14.02
C GLN A 137 -1.69 3.71 12.84
N ALA A 138 -1.69 2.79 11.87
CA ALA A 138 -2.53 2.85 10.68
C ALA A 138 -4.03 2.87 11.03
N LEU A 139 -4.48 2.08 12.00
CA LEU A 139 -5.88 2.11 12.45
C LEU A 139 -6.31 3.45 13.06
N LYS A 140 -5.36 4.28 13.51
CA LYS A 140 -5.63 5.62 14.05
C LYS A 140 -5.54 6.72 12.99
N THR A 141 -4.66 6.55 12.00
CA THR A 141 -4.34 7.60 11.03
C THR A 141 -5.00 7.41 9.68
N ILE A 142 -5.32 6.18 9.28
CA ILE A 142 -5.93 5.93 7.99
C ILE A 142 -7.38 6.39 7.99
N ASP A 143 -7.67 7.33 7.10
CA ASP A 143 -9.03 7.63 6.72
C ASP A 143 -9.51 6.62 5.67
N PHE A 144 -10.18 5.56 6.14
CA PHE A 144 -10.69 4.50 5.28
C PHE A 144 -11.82 4.97 4.35
N GLU A 145 -12.50 6.08 4.66
CA GLU A 145 -13.56 6.66 3.83
C GLU A 145 -12.98 7.41 2.63
N LEU A 146 -11.73 7.91 2.75
CA LEU A 146 -11.06 8.64 1.67
C LEU A 146 -10.90 7.80 0.40
N PHE A 147 -10.77 6.48 0.54
CA PHE A 147 -10.70 5.54 -0.58
C PHE A 147 -12.03 5.45 -1.34
N GLU A 148 -13.16 5.47 -0.62
CA GLU A 148 -14.50 5.45 -1.22
C GLU A 148 -14.82 6.78 -1.90
N ALA A 149 -14.39 7.90 -1.31
CA ALA A 149 -14.66 9.23 -1.82
C ALA A 149 -13.81 9.60 -3.06
N ALA A 150 -12.70 8.90 -3.31
CA ALA A 150 -11.79 9.22 -4.39
C ALA A 150 -12.41 8.92 -5.76
N GLN A 151 -12.61 9.97 -6.57
CA GLN A 151 -13.19 9.85 -7.92
C GLN A 151 -12.15 9.42 -8.99
N ALA A 152 -10.86 9.50 -8.66
CA ALA A 152 -9.77 9.11 -9.54
C ALA A 152 -9.96 7.66 -10.02
N PRO A 153 -9.87 7.38 -11.33
CA PRO A 153 -10.04 6.03 -11.87
C PRO A 153 -9.13 4.98 -11.20
N ALA A 154 -7.86 5.34 -10.93
CA ALA A 154 -6.91 4.50 -10.22
C ALA A 154 -7.31 4.20 -8.77
N ALA A 155 -7.89 5.17 -8.07
CA ALA A 155 -8.35 4.98 -6.70
C ALA A 155 -9.55 4.02 -6.65
N ARG A 156 -10.55 4.22 -7.52
CA ARG A 156 -11.71 3.32 -7.64
C ARG A 156 -11.31 1.88 -7.94
N ALA A 157 -10.30 1.73 -8.77
CA ALA A 157 -9.73 0.45 -9.14
C ALA A 157 -9.04 -0.29 -8.00
N ILE A 158 -8.14 0.39 -7.28
CA ILE A 158 -7.50 -0.16 -6.09
C ILE A 158 -8.57 -0.49 -5.04
N HIS A 159 -9.55 0.39 -4.86
CA HIS A 159 -10.68 0.15 -3.98
C HIS A 159 -11.46 -1.12 -4.35
N GLN A 160 -11.76 -1.34 -5.64
CA GLN A 160 -12.40 -2.57 -6.13
C GLN A 160 -11.54 -3.81 -5.87
N ALA A 161 -10.21 -3.74 -6.07
CA ALA A 161 -9.30 -4.85 -5.79
C ALA A 161 -9.36 -5.29 -4.31
N TYR A 162 -9.62 -4.36 -3.39
CA TYR A 162 -9.83 -4.64 -1.97
C TYR A 162 -11.29 -4.96 -1.58
N GLY A 163 -12.16 -5.28 -2.54
CA GLY A 163 -13.56 -5.62 -2.26
C GLY A 163 -14.50 -4.41 -2.17
N GLY A 164 -14.01 -3.21 -2.48
CA GLY A 164 -14.84 -2.04 -2.79
C GLY A 164 -15.60 -1.45 -1.61
N LYS A 165 -15.19 -1.71 -0.37
CA LYS A 165 -15.78 -1.09 0.83
C LYS A 165 -14.73 -0.80 1.91
N SER A 166 -14.73 0.43 2.41
CA SER A 166 -13.88 0.95 3.50
C SER A 166 -13.91 0.09 4.76
N HIS A 167 -15.09 -0.40 5.13
CA HIS A 167 -15.22 -1.27 6.30
C HIS A 167 -14.44 -2.59 6.12
N VAL A 168 -14.39 -3.15 4.92
CA VAL A 168 -13.64 -4.39 4.64
C VAL A 168 -12.14 -4.16 4.87
N LEU A 169 -11.61 -3.05 4.38
CA LEU A 169 -10.21 -2.66 4.62
C LEU A 169 -9.91 -2.46 6.11
N ARG A 170 -10.82 -1.82 6.84
CA ARG A 170 -10.68 -1.63 8.29
C ARG A 170 -10.69 -2.97 9.03
N GLU A 171 -11.59 -3.87 8.68
CA GLU A 171 -11.66 -5.21 9.26
C GLU A 171 -10.42 -6.05 8.91
N ALA A 172 -9.91 -5.96 7.68
CA ALA A 172 -8.66 -6.59 7.28
C ALA A 172 -7.45 -6.05 8.08
N MET A 173 -7.43 -4.75 8.38
CA MET A 173 -6.39 -4.16 9.23
C MET A 173 -6.45 -4.67 10.67
N LYS A 174 -7.67 -4.82 11.24
CA LYS A 174 -7.85 -5.43 12.56
C LYS A 174 -7.41 -6.90 12.55
N LEU A 175 -7.72 -7.65 11.49
CA LEU A 175 -7.26 -9.02 11.29
C LEU A 175 -5.72 -9.10 11.32
N MET A 176 -5.04 -8.26 10.54
CA MET A 176 -3.58 -8.20 10.51
C MET A 176 -2.99 -7.87 11.88
N LEU A 177 -3.56 -6.89 12.60
CA LEU A 177 -3.12 -6.54 13.96
C LEU A 177 -3.30 -7.71 14.93
N ALA A 178 -4.49 -8.32 14.97
CA ALA A 178 -4.78 -9.42 15.88
C ALA A 178 -3.87 -10.63 15.61
N ASN A 179 -3.60 -10.93 14.33
CA ASN A 179 -2.68 -11.99 13.96
C ASN A 179 -1.25 -11.68 14.42
N ALA A 180 -0.74 -10.48 14.15
CA ALA A 180 0.59 -10.07 14.59
C ALA A 180 0.74 -10.12 16.13
N LEU A 181 -0.29 -9.72 16.87
CA LEU A 181 -0.33 -9.84 18.33
C LEU A 181 -0.28 -11.30 18.80
N CYS A 182 -0.92 -12.23 18.07
CA CYS A 182 -0.83 -13.66 18.37
C CYS A 182 0.59 -14.19 18.17
N GLU A 183 1.25 -13.82 17.08
CA GLU A 183 2.62 -14.24 16.78
C GLU A 183 3.64 -13.68 17.78
N GLU A 184 3.42 -12.46 18.28
CA GLU A 184 4.21 -11.84 19.36
C GLU A 184 3.87 -12.40 20.75
N GLY A 185 2.90 -13.31 20.87
CA GLY A 185 2.46 -13.87 22.16
C GLY A 185 1.66 -12.90 23.03
N ARG A 186 1.25 -11.75 22.50
CA ARG A 186 0.45 -10.71 23.19
C ARG A 186 -1.05 -11.04 23.13
N LEU A 187 -1.41 -12.22 23.65
CA LEU A 187 -2.74 -12.80 23.46
C LEU A 187 -3.88 -11.96 24.05
N ALA A 188 -3.69 -11.33 25.20
CA ALA A 188 -4.71 -10.47 25.81
C ALA A 188 -5.08 -9.28 24.90
N GLU A 189 -4.10 -8.71 24.20
CA GLU A 189 -4.35 -7.63 23.24
C GLU A 189 -4.98 -8.16 21.96
N ALA A 190 -4.58 -9.36 21.50
CA ALA A 190 -5.23 -10.01 20.36
C ALA A 190 -6.73 -10.25 20.61
N GLU A 191 -7.11 -10.66 21.82
CA GLU A 191 -8.51 -10.83 22.25
C GLU A 191 -9.29 -9.51 22.28
N GLN A 192 -8.64 -8.42 22.73
CA GLN A 192 -9.25 -7.09 22.69
C GLN A 192 -9.55 -6.66 21.26
N VAL A 193 -8.61 -6.87 20.33
CA VAL A 193 -8.84 -6.54 18.91
C VAL A 193 -9.92 -7.45 18.33
N TYR A 194 -9.88 -8.75 18.59
CA TYR A 194 -10.89 -9.72 18.18
C TYR A 194 -12.30 -9.29 18.56
N ALA A 195 -12.51 -8.80 19.79
CA ALA A 195 -13.82 -8.33 20.26
C ALA A 195 -14.38 -7.14 19.46
N THR A 196 -13.55 -6.46 18.66
CA THR A 196 -13.95 -5.35 17.80
C THR A 196 -14.16 -5.73 16.33
N ILE A 197 -13.83 -6.97 15.94
CA ILE A 197 -14.01 -7.47 14.57
C ILE A 197 -15.50 -7.75 14.36
N GLN A 198 -16.06 -7.13 13.34
CA GLN A 198 -17.47 -7.28 12.93
C GLN A 198 -17.61 -8.28 11.78
N ASP A 199 -16.57 -8.48 10.99
CA ASP A 199 -16.59 -9.50 9.94
C ASP A 199 -16.54 -10.91 10.55
N ARG A 200 -17.55 -11.72 10.24
CA ARG A 200 -17.71 -13.06 10.84
C ARG A 200 -16.63 -14.03 10.42
N GLU A 201 -16.16 -13.95 9.17
CA GLU A 201 -15.10 -14.82 8.65
C GLU A 201 -13.78 -14.47 9.33
N TYR A 202 -13.44 -13.18 9.41
CA TYR A 202 -12.22 -12.72 10.08
C TYR A 202 -12.25 -13.01 11.58
N ALA A 203 -13.40 -12.85 12.23
CA ALA A 203 -13.58 -13.22 13.63
C ALA A 203 -13.29 -14.72 13.85
N LEU A 204 -13.79 -15.59 12.97
CA LEU A 204 -13.53 -17.03 13.06
C LEU A 204 -12.04 -17.36 12.87
N ILE A 205 -11.37 -16.74 11.90
CA ILE A 205 -9.93 -16.92 11.64
C ILE A 205 -9.10 -16.55 12.88
N ILE A 206 -9.37 -15.39 13.48
CA ILE A 206 -8.61 -14.91 14.64
C ILE A 206 -8.91 -15.73 15.88
N GLN A 207 -10.17 -16.09 16.11
CA GLN A 207 -10.53 -16.97 17.23
C GLN A 207 -9.74 -18.28 17.18
N GLN A 208 -9.66 -18.91 15.99
CA GLN A 208 -8.87 -20.13 15.80
C GLN A 208 -7.38 -19.89 16.08
N ARG A 209 -6.82 -18.76 15.64
CA ARG A 209 -5.41 -18.42 15.89
C ARG A 209 -5.12 -18.23 17.38
N ILE A 210 -5.98 -17.51 18.09
CA ILE A 210 -5.88 -17.30 19.54
C ILE A 210 -5.94 -18.65 20.28
N ASP A 211 -6.88 -19.51 19.91
CA ASP A 211 -7.04 -20.83 20.54
C ASP A 211 -5.81 -21.73 20.30
N LEU A 212 -5.24 -21.70 19.10
CA LEU A 212 -4.01 -22.41 18.78
C LEU A 212 -2.82 -21.89 19.61
N ALA A 213 -2.68 -20.57 19.72
CA ALA A 213 -1.62 -19.95 20.51
C ALA A 213 -1.75 -20.28 22.00
N LYS A 214 -2.97 -20.24 22.57
CA LYS A 214 -3.24 -20.67 23.95
C LYS A 214 -2.84 -22.13 24.19
N LYS A 215 -3.23 -23.04 23.29
CA LYS A 215 -2.85 -24.46 23.37
C LYS A 215 -1.33 -24.65 23.30
N ALA A 216 -0.64 -23.87 22.47
CA ALA A 216 0.81 -23.93 22.36
C ALA A 216 1.51 -23.49 23.66
N ILE A 217 1.00 -22.46 24.34
CA ILE A 217 1.51 -22.03 25.65
C ILE A 217 1.27 -23.09 26.71
N GLN A 218 0.05 -23.65 26.79
CA GLN A 218 -0.29 -24.70 27.76
C GLN A 218 0.59 -25.94 27.63
N ARG A 219 0.96 -26.34 26.41
CA ARG A 219 1.87 -27.48 26.16
C ARG A 219 3.32 -27.22 26.57
N ARG A 220 3.74 -25.95 26.67
CA ARG A 220 5.10 -25.54 27.08
C ARG A 220 5.24 -25.41 28.60
N ILE A 221 4.15 -25.37 29.34
CA ILE A 221 4.18 -25.43 30.81
C ILE A 221 4.25 -26.92 31.18
N PRO A 222 5.37 -27.43 31.73
CA PRO A 222 5.40 -28.80 32.22
C PRO A 222 4.36 -28.94 33.33
N ALA A 223 3.68 -30.07 33.37
CA ALA A 223 2.81 -30.44 34.48
C ALA A 223 3.66 -30.68 35.74
N SER A 224 4.19 -29.62 36.36
CA SER A 224 4.80 -29.72 37.68
C SER A 224 3.67 -29.80 38.70
N GLY A 225 3.19 -31.02 38.88
CA GLY A 225 2.13 -31.38 39.82
C GLY A 225 2.02 -32.88 39.99
N HIS A 226 3.14 -33.62 39.98
CA HIS A 226 3.16 -34.92 40.63
C HIS A 226 3.72 -34.75 42.03
N GLU A 227 2.81 -34.89 42.99
CA GLU A 227 3.04 -35.10 44.41
C GLU A 227 4.24 -36.02 44.64
N ILE A 228 5.28 -35.50 45.27
CA ILE A 228 6.24 -36.36 45.97
C ILE A 228 5.61 -36.63 47.33
N ARG A 229 5.05 -37.84 47.47
CA ARG A 229 4.75 -38.45 48.78
C ARG A 229 6.04 -38.91 49.45
#